data_AF-A0A935H8B2-F1
#
_entry.id   AF-A0A935H8B2-F1
#
_cell.length_a   1.000
_cell.length_b   1.000
_cell.length_c   1.000
_cell.angle_alpha   90.00
_cell.angle_beta   90.00
_cell.angle_gamma   90.00
#
_symmetry.space_group_name_H-M   'P 1'
#
loop_
_entity.id
_entity.type
_entity.pdbx_description
1 polymer ?
#
loop_
_entity_poly.entity_id
_entity_poly.type
_entity_poly.pdbx_seq_one_letter_code
_entity_poly.pdbx_strand_id
1 'polypeptide(L)' 'MASISERHEVFGYPGLYVVDASAIPANVGVNPSLTITAMAERAMALMPPYSGSNRPFAHTSRAETAIENVAN' A
#
# COMPACT_ATOMS: atom_id res chain seq x y z
N MET A 1 -18.77 -8.83 -12.22
CA MET A 1 -17.39 -9.12 -12.64
C MET A 1 -16.48 -8.44 -11.63
N ALA A 2 -15.51 -9.13 -11.03
CA ALA A 2 -14.54 -8.48 -10.16
C ALA A 2 -13.65 -7.54 -11.00
N SER A 3 -13.33 -6.35 -10.48
CA SER A 3 -12.45 -5.38 -11.16
C SER A 3 -10.96 -5.63 -10.88
N ILE A 4 -10.66 -6.48 -9.88
CA ILE A 4 -9.31 -6.82 -9.43
C ILE A 4 -9.13 -8.33 -9.28
N SER A 5 -7.89 -8.79 -9.38
CA SER A 5 -7.49 -10.18 -9.11
C SER A 5 -7.36 -10.48 -7.61
N GLU A 6 -7.14 -11.75 -7.27
CA GLU A 6 -6.88 -12.20 -5.88
C GLU A 6 -5.60 -11.60 -5.24
N ARG A 7 -4.75 -11.00 -6.07
CA ARG A 7 -3.54 -10.27 -5.65
C ARG A 7 -3.75 -8.76 -5.60
N HIS A 8 -5.00 -8.30 -5.65
CA HIS A 8 -5.37 -6.88 -5.65
C HIS A 8 -4.93 -6.09 -6.89
N GLU A 9 -4.46 -6.76 -7.95
CA GLU A 9 -4.08 -6.11 -9.22
C GLU A 9 -5.32 -5.85 -10.09
N VAL A 10 -5.41 -4.66 -10.68
CA VAL A 10 -6.53 -4.26 -11.54
C VAL A 10 -6.44 -4.97 -12.89
N PHE A 11 -7.55 -5.59 -13.31
CA PHE A 11 -7.58 -6.25 -14.62
C PHE A 11 -7.36 -5.26 -15.76
N GLY A 12 -6.45 -5.58 -16.68
CA GLY A 12 -6.11 -4.72 -17.82
C GLY A 12 -5.10 -3.59 -17.50
N TYR A 13 -4.66 -3.45 -16.24
CA TYR A 13 -3.69 -2.42 -15.83
C TYR A 13 -2.55 -3.04 -15.01
N PRO A 14 -1.52 -3.61 -15.68
CA PRO A 14 -0.40 -4.23 -14.99
C PRO A 14 0.33 -3.26 -14.06
N GLY A 15 0.60 -3.70 -12.83
CA GLY A 15 1.27 -2.88 -11.82
C GLY A 15 0.38 -1.85 -11.12
N LEU A 16 -0.92 -1.78 -11.43
CA LEU A 16 -1.91 -0.99 -10.68
C LEU A 16 -2.64 -1.89 -9.68
N TYR A 17 -2.63 -1.51 -8.41
CA TYR A 17 -3.22 -2.28 -7.32
C TYR A 17 -4.26 -1.46 -6.55
N VAL A 18 -5.33 -2.09 -6.09
CA VAL A 18 -6.36 -1.49 -5.23
C VAL A 18 -6.55 -2.35 -3.98
N VAL A 19 -6.30 -1.74 -2.82
CA VAL A 19 -6.35 -2.39 -1.51
C VAL A 19 -7.20 -1.54 -0.58
N ASP A 20 -8.52 -1.69 -0.71
CA ASP A 20 -9.51 -0.90 0.04
C ASP A 20 -10.80 -1.72 0.28
N ALA A 21 -11.83 -1.06 0.80
CA ALA A 21 -13.13 -1.70 1.02
C ALA A 21 -13.91 -2.01 -0.27
N SER A 22 -13.56 -1.40 -1.42
CA SER A 22 -14.23 -1.64 -2.70
C SER A 22 -13.99 -3.06 -3.23
N ALA A 23 -12.89 -3.68 -2.77
CA ALA A 23 -12.57 -5.08 -3.03
C ALA A 23 -13.50 -6.08 -2.30
N ILE A 24 -14.26 -5.63 -1.29
CA ILE A 24 -15.13 -6.49 -0.50
C ILE A 24 -16.48 -6.62 -1.23
N PRO A 25 -16.85 -7.82 -1.71
CA PRO A 25 -18.03 -7.99 -2.57
C PRO A 25 -19.37 -7.82 -1.86
N ALA A 26 -19.39 -7.90 -0.52
CA ALA A 26 -20.59 -7.82 0.29
C ALA A 26 -20.27 -7.28 1.70
N ASN A 27 -21.29 -6.80 2.42
CA ASN A 27 -21.13 -6.35 3.79
C ASN A 27 -20.65 -7.50 4.70
N VAL A 28 -19.61 -7.25 5.50
CA VAL A 28 -19.05 -8.19 6.48
C VAL A 28 -19.87 -8.30 7.78
N GLY A 29 -20.93 -7.50 7.95
CA GLY A 29 -21.86 -7.57 9.08
C GLY A 29 -21.34 -6.95 10.39
N VAL A 30 -20.11 -6.44 10.37
CA VAL A 30 -19.41 -5.76 11.48
C VAL A 30 -18.55 -4.61 10.91
N ASN A 31 -17.85 -3.86 11.77
CA ASN A 31 -16.94 -2.82 11.30
C ASN A 31 -15.85 -3.40 10.37
N PRO A 32 -15.75 -2.94 9.10
CA PRO A 32 -14.85 -3.51 8.11
C PRO A 32 -13.36 -3.19 8.34
N SER A 33 -13.00 -2.34 9.31
CA SER A 33 -11.60 -1.90 9.53
C SER A 33 -10.62 -3.07 9.61
N LEU A 34 -10.91 -4.10 10.43
CA LEU A 34 -9.99 -5.23 10.60
C LEU A 34 -9.90 -6.10 9.33
N THR A 35 -10.98 -6.22 8.58
CA THR A 35 -10.98 -6.92 7.28
C THR A 35 -10.12 -6.17 6.27
N ILE A 36 -10.25 -4.84 6.21
CA ILE A 36 -9.42 -3.99 5.33
C ILE A 36 -7.95 -4.11 5.73
N THR A 37 -7.63 -4.04 7.02
CA THR A 37 -6.26 -4.21 7.52
C THR A 37 -5.69 -5.58 7.15
N ALA A 38 -6.43 -6.67 7.39
CA ALA A 38 -5.96 -8.01 7.08
C ALA A 38 -5.73 -8.22 5.57
N MET A 39 -6.61 -7.70 4.72
CA MET A 39 -6.41 -7.72 3.26
C MET A 39 -5.17 -6.91 2.86
N ALA A 40 -4.97 -5.73 3.46
CA ALA A 40 -3.82 -4.88 3.16
C ALA A 40 -2.50 -5.52 3.57
N GLU A 41 -2.43 -6.08 4.78
CA GLU A 41 -1.27 -6.81 5.26
C GLU A 41 -0.95 -8.00 4.34
N ARG A 42 -1.97 -8.80 3.97
CA ARG A 42 -1.79 -9.92 3.03
C ARG A 42 -1.31 -9.44 1.66
N ALA A 43 -1.89 -8.39 1.11
CA ALA A 43 -1.52 -7.88 -0.21
C ALA A 43 -0.06 -7.39 -0.23
N MET A 44 0.36 -6.66 0.80
CA MET A 44 1.73 -6.16 0.92
C MET A 44 2.75 -7.28 1.14
N ALA A 45 2.40 -8.34 1.87
CA ALA A 45 3.26 -9.52 2.05
C ALA A 45 3.53 -10.27 0.73
N LEU A 46 2.66 -10.11 -0.27
CA LEU A 46 2.81 -10.71 -1.60
C LEU A 46 3.54 -9.81 -2.59
N MET A 47 3.80 -8.54 -2.25
CA MET A 47 4.52 -7.63 -3.14
C MET A 47 6.01 -7.99 -3.20
N PRO A 48 6.63 -7.93 -4.39
CA PRO A 48 8.06 -8.07 -4.48
C PRO A 48 8.76 -6.94 -3.71
N PRO A 49 9.96 -7.19 -3.17
CA PRO A 49 10.74 -6.14 -2.55
C PRO A 49 10.96 -5.01 -3.55
N TYR A 50 10.87 -3.79 -3.06
CA TYR A 50 11.05 -2.59 -3.87
C TYR A 50 12.46 -2.60 -4.51
N SER A 51 12.52 -2.69 -5.84
CA SER A 51 13.77 -2.81 -6.62
C SER A 51 14.46 -1.45 -6.91
N GLY A 52 14.04 -0.39 -6.22
CA GLY A 52 14.50 1.00 -6.33
C GLY A 52 15.58 1.36 -7.36
N SER A 53 15.16 1.92 -8.50
CA SER A 53 16.05 2.67 -9.40
C SER A 53 15.69 4.15 -9.53
N ASN A 54 14.52 4.58 -9.05
CA ASN A 54 14.13 5.99 -9.09
C ASN A 54 13.20 6.31 -7.91
N ARG A 55 13.67 7.13 -6.97
CA ARG A 55 12.87 7.65 -5.85
C ARG A 55 12.34 9.04 -6.25
N PRO A 56 11.12 9.17 -6.82
CA PRO A 56 10.53 10.49 -7.03
C PRO A 56 10.15 11.17 -5.69
N PHE A 57 10.11 10.40 -4.60
CA PHE A 57 9.89 10.87 -3.24
C PHE A 57 11.02 10.38 -2.31
N ALA A 58 12.25 10.85 -2.54
CA ALA A 58 13.19 10.97 -1.43
C ALA A 58 12.66 12.08 -0.51
N HIS A 59 11.69 11.76 0.34
CA HIS A 59 11.43 12.62 1.49
C HIS A 59 12.69 12.55 2.34
N THR A 60 13.51 13.61 2.28
CA THR A 60 14.48 13.92 3.33
C THR A 60 13.73 13.72 4.63
N SER A 61 14.11 12.69 5.37
CA SER A 61 13.52 12.45 6.66
C SER A 61 13.84 13.71 7.46
N ARG A 62 12.82 14.38 8.01
CA ARG A 62 13.05 15.56 8.88
C ARG A 62 13.92 15.22 10.11
N ALA A 63 14.22 13.93 10.31
CA ALA A 63 15.20 13.42 11.27
C ALA A 63 16.66 13.72 10.86
N GLU A 64 17.02 13.67 9.59
CA GLU A 64 18.41 13.95 9.14
C GLU A 64 18.72 15.46 9.18
N THR A 65 17.77 16.33 8.82
CA THR A 65 17.96 17.79 8.87
C THR A 65 17.98 18.37 10.29
N ALA A 66 17.47 17.64 11.28
CA ALA A 66 17.44 18.10 12.67
C ALA A 66 18.81 18.00 13.37
N ILE A 67 19.67 17.06 12.96
CA ILE A 67 20.97 16.83 13.60
C ILE A 67 21.99 17.90 13.17
N GLU A 68 21.97 18.35 11.91
CA GLU A 68 22.88 19.40 11.43
C GLU A 68 22.60 20.79 12.05
N ASN A 69 21.34 21.09 12.38
CA ASN A 69 20.96 22.40 12.92
C ASN A 69 21.20 22.57 14.43
N VAL A 70 21.63 21.51 15.13
CA VAL A 70 22.03 21.56 16.55
C VAL A 70 23.56 21.68 16.70
N ALA A 71 24.31 21.44 15.62
CA ALA A 71 25.78 21.41 15.64
C ALA A 71 26.44 22.74 15.23
N ASN A 72 25.68 23.83 15.06
CA ASN A 72 26.18 25.20 14.84
C ASN A 72 25.60 26.17 15.86
#